data_AF-A0AAW7QUJ0-F1
#
_entry.id   AF-A0AAW7QUJ0-F1
#
_cell.length_a   1.000
_cell.length_b   1.000
_cell.length_c   1.000
_cell.angle_alpha   90.00
_cell.angle_beta   90.00
_cell.angle_gamma   90.00
#
_symmetry.space_group_name_H-M   'P 1'
#
loop_
_entity.id
_entity.type
_entity.pdbx_description
1 polymer ?
#
loop_
_entity_poly.entity_id
_entity_poly.type
_entity_poly.pdbx_seq_one_letter_code
_entity_poly.pdbx_strand_id
1 'polypeptide(L)'
;MAKHDELPKRSRWLPLLALLAVLSWFLVIAMLIRLNLTDGSAIRWRLLFAVVAFITGITTFGSLERWLELPGLTVEGTLGVWLFLVTVAMIPAPTGTLLDPPDIPVYTLMLFAVFLCVAAICRPIIAVLSRRWITLRAWALDNRRVRREAYECGIFVATVLALAALRTLDPIKFIALAVILVLIEILFLSLIGLERA
;
A
#
# COMPACT_ATOMS: atom_id res chain seq x y z
N MET A 1 -22.80 -20.94 -36.63
CA MET A 1 -23.29 -20.62 -35.28
C MET A 1 -22.07 -20.40 -34.38
N ALA A 2 -21.47 -19.20 -34.48
CA ALA A 2 -20.30 -18.86 -33.67
C ALA A 2 -20.81 -18.32 -32.33
N LYS A 3 -20.60 -19.08 -31.26
CA LYS A 3 -20.89 -18.65 -29.89
C LYS A 3 -19.91 -17.51 -29.60
N HIS A 4 -20.37 -16.26 -29.68
CA HIS A 4 -19.62 -15.13 -29.17
C HIS A 4 -19.29 -15.44 -27.71
N ASP A 5 -18.01 -15.61 -27.43
CA ASP A 5 -17.48 -15.61 -26.07
C ASP A 5 -17.87 -14.26 -25.45
N GLU A 6 -18.95 -14.26 -24.69
CA GLU A 6 -19.30 -13.14 -23.84
C GLU A 6 -18.14 -12.95 -22.88
N LEU A 7 -17.31 -11.92 -23.15
CA LEU A 7 -16.36 -11.40 -22.18
C LEU A 7 -17.06 -11.34 -20.82
N PRO A 8 -16.52 -11.98 -19.77
CA PRO A 8 -17.22 -12.09 -18.51
C PRO A 8 -17.69 -10.70 -18.07
N LYS A 9 -19.00 -10.59 -17.78
CA LYS A 9 -19.75 -9.36 -17.43
C LYS A 9 -19.06 -8.47 -16.39
N ARG A 10 -18.09 -9.02 -15.66
CA ARG A 10 -17.16 -8.42 -14.70
C ARG A 10 -16.21 -7.35 -15.30
N SER A 11 -15.91 -7.41 -16.60
CA SER A 11 -14.91 -6.55 -17.27
C SER A 11 -15.40 -5.12 -17.59
N ARG A 12 -16.70 -4.91 -17.83
CA ARG A 12 -17.23 -3.63 -18.36
C ARG A 12 -17.11 -2.45 -17.40
N TRP A 13 -17.10 -2.69 -16.10
CA TRP A 13 -17.06 -1.63 -15.07
C TRP A 13 -15.64 -1.22 -14.64
N LEU A 14 -14.63 -2.05 -14.95
CA LEU A 14 -13.23 -1.76 -14.62
C LEU A 14 -12.72 -0.43 -15.20
N PRO A 15 -12.94 -0.09 -16.50
CA PRO A 15 -12.45 1.18 -17.04
C PRO A 15 -13.14 2.39 -16.39
N LEU A 16 -14.43 2.27 -16.05
CA LEU A 16 -15.17 3.34 -15.37
C LEU A 16 -14.63 3.57 -13.96
N LEU A 17 -14.34 2.50 -13.22
CA LEU A 17 -13.71 2.59 -11.90
C LEU A 17 -12.30 3.17 -11.96
N ALA A 18 -11.52 2.82 -12.97
CA ALA A 18 -10.19 3.38 -13.19
C ALA A 18 -10.26 4.89 -13.48
N LEU A 19 -11.18 5.33 -14.35
CA LEU A 19 -11.39 6.75 -14.64
C LEU A 19 -11.83 7.51 -13.38
N LEU A 20 -12.74 6.93 -12.59
CA LEU A 20 -13.20 7.50 -11.33
C LEU A 20 -12.06 7.58 -10.29
N ALA A 21 -11.18 6.58 -10.25
CA ALA A 21 -9.98 6.60 -9.41
C ALA A 21 -9.00 7.71 -9.84
N VAL A 22 -8.77 7.89 -11.14
CA VAL A 22 -7.91 8.98 -11.64
C VAL A 22 -8.50 10.35 -11.28
N LEU A 23 -9.81 10.52 -11.47
CA LEU A 23 -10.50 11.76 -11.14
C LEU A 23 -10.50 12.05 -9.63
N SER A 24 -10.66 11.02 -8.80
CA SER A 24 -10.60 11.16 -7.34
C SER A 24 -9.19 11.51 -6.87
N TRP A 25 -8.14 10.88 -7.41
CA TRP A 25 -6.75 11.27 -7.15
C TRP A 25 -6.45 12.71 -7.54
N PHE A 26 -6.92 13.15 -8.71
CA PHE A 26 -6.75 14.54 -9.14
C PHE A 26 -7.39 15.53 -8.14
N LEU A 27 -8.60 15.20 -7.65
CA LEU A 27 -9.29 16.01 -6.66
C LEU A 27 -8.54 16.03 -5.31
N VAL A 28 -8.09 14.87 -4.81
CA VAL A 28 -7.30 14.77 -3.57
C VAL A 28 -6.05 15.63 -3.66
N ILE A 29 -5.29 15.50 -4.74
CA ILE A 29 -4.03 16.24 -4.95
C ILE A 29 -4.31 17.74 -5.05
N ALA A 30 -5.35 18.14 -5.79
CA ALA A 30 -5.75 19.54 -5.89
C ALA A 30 -6.14 20.13 -4.53
N MET A 31 -6.88 19.38 -3.70
CA MET A 31 -7.23 19.79 -2.35
C MET A 31 -6.00 19.90 -1.45
N LEU A 32 -5.08 18.93 -1.52
CA LEU A 32 -3.84 18.91 -0.72
C LEU A 32 -2.96 20.14 -1.00
N ILE A 33 -2.88 20.57 -2.25
CA ILE A 33 -2.05 21.71 -2.67
C ILE A 33 -2.72 23.05 -2.36
N ARG A 34 -4.05 23.15 -2.51
CA ARG A 34 -4.77 24.44 -2.46
C ARG A 34 -5.32 24.79 -1.09
N LEU A 35 -5.59 23.81 -0.22
CA LEU A 35 -6.28 24.03 1.05
C LEU A 35 -5.30 23.95 2.21
N ASN A 36 -5.39 24.90 3.14
CA ASN A 36 -4.69 24.80 4.42
C ASN A 36 -5.50 23.92 5.38
N LEU A 37 -5.28 22.61 5.33
CA LEU A 37 -6.04 21.62 6.11
C LEU A 37 -5.52 21.44 7.55
N THR A 38 -4.43 22.11 7.91
CA THR A 38 -3.90 22.14 9.29
C THR A 38 -4.64 23.16 10.17
N ASP A 39 -5.31 24.15 9.56
CA ASP A 39 -6.11 25.13 10.28
C ASP A 39 -7.37 24.48 10.88
N GLY A 40 -7.49 24.55 12.21
CA GLY A 40 -8.60 23.98 12.96
C GLY A 40 -9.97 24.56 12.59
N SER A 41 -10.01 25.78 12.04
CA SER A 41 -11.26 26.43 11.61
C SER A 41 -11.87 25.81 10.35
N ALA A 42 -11.09 25.05 9.57
CA ALA A 42 -11.49 24.46 8.30
C ALA A 42 -12.15 23.06 8.44
N ILE A 43 -12.94 22.82 9.49
CA ILE A 43 -13.52 21.50 9.82
C ILE A 43 -14.27 20.85 8.63
N ARG A 44 -15.03 21.64 7.87
CA ARG A 44 -15.79 21.17 6.70
C ARG A 44 -14.87 20.65 5.60
N TRP A 45 -13.76 21.35 5.34
CA TRP A 45 -12.79 20.96 4.33
C TRP A 45 -11.98 19.74 4.74
N ARG A 46 -11.68 19.60 6.04
CA ARG A 46 -11.02 18.41 6.60
C ARG A 46 -11.89 17.17 6.45
N LEU A 47 -13.17 17.26 6.80
CA LEU A 47 -14.12 16.15 6.62
C LEU A 47 -14.27 15.78 5.14
N LEU A 48 -14.45 16.77 4.26
CA LEU A 48 -14.52 16.53 2.82
C LEU A 48 -13.27 15.83 2.31
N PHE A 49 -12.08 16.32 2.68
CA PHE A 49 -10.81 15.70 2.29
C PHE A 49 -10.70 14.26 2.78
N ALA A 50 -11.05 13.98 4.04
CA ALA A 50 -11.02 12.64 4.60
C ALA A 50 -11.96 11.67 3.85
N VAL A 51 -13.18 12.12 3.51
CA VAL A 51 -14.15 11.32 2.74
C VAL A 51 -13.64 11.07 1.33
N VAL A 52 -13.13 12.09 0.65
CA VAL A 52 -12.58 11.96 -0.72
C VAL A 52 -11.35 11.04 -0.73
N ALA A 53 -10.45 11.17 0.25
CA ALA A 53 -9.29 10.28 0.40
C ALA A 53 -9.72 8.81 0.61
N PHE A 54 -10.76 8.58 1.41
CA PHE A 54 -11.30 7.23 1.64
C PHE A 54 -11.91 6.64 0.36
N ILE A 55 -12.73 7.41 -0.37
CA ILE A 55 -13.30 7.01 -1.66
C ILE A 55 -12.19 6.72 -2.69
N THR A 56 -11.13 7.52 -2.68
CA THR A 56 -9.96 7.35 -3.56
C THR A 56 -9.29 6.00 -3.31
N GLY A 57 -9.11 5.62 -2.05
CA GLY A 57 -8.63 4.29 -1.66
C GLY A 57 -9.53 3.16 -2.19
N ILE A 58 -10.84 3.24 -1.94
CA ILE A 58 -11.81 2.20 -2.37
C ILE A 58 -11.79 2.03 -3.88
N THR A 59 -11.79 3.13 -4.62
CA THR A 59 -11.90 3.12 -6.08
C THR A 59 -10.62 2.61 -6.74
N THR A 60 -9.46 2.97 -6.17
CA THR A 60 -8.15 2.47 -6.60
C THR A 60 -8.02 0.97 -6.31
N PHE A 61 -8.08 0.57 -5.04
CA PHE A 61 -7.77 -0.81 -4.65
C PHE A 61 -8.93 -1.77 -4.90
N GLY A 62 -10.18 -1.30 -4.89
CA GLY A 62 -11.35 -2.12 -5.23
C GLY A 62 -11.40 -2.52 -6.70
N SER A 63 -10.87 -1.69 -7.59
CA SER A 63 -10.70 -2.09 -8.99
C SER A 63 -9.60 -3.16 -9.14
N LEU A 64 -8.47 -2.98 -8.47
CA LEU A 64 -7.33 -3.91 -8.48
C LEU A 64 -7.65 -5.26 -7.82
N GLU A 65 -8.37 -5.27 -6.69
CA GLU A 65 -8.80 -6.48 -6.01
C GLU A 65 -9.70 -7.33 -6.91
N ARG A 66 -10.63 -6.68 -7.63
CA ARG A 66 -11.52 -7.38 -8.56
C ARG A 66 -10.79 -7.88 -9.80
N TRP A 67 -9.78 -7.16 -10.28
CA TRP A 67 -9.01 -7.52 -11.46
C TRP A 67 -8.03 -8.66 -11.20
N LEU A 68 -7.34 -8.62 -10.05
CA LEU A 68 -6.28 -9.58 -9.70
C LEU A 68 -6.73 -10.67 -8.73
N GLU A 69 -7.95 -10.60 -8.19
CA GLU A 69 -8.50 -11.56 -7.23
C GLU A 69 -7.66 -11.63 -5.94
N LEU A 70 -7.30 -10.46 -5.41
CA LEU A 70 -6.45 -10.29 -4.22
C LEU A 70 -7.31 -9.92 -3.00
N PRO A 71 -7.84 -10.91 -2.25
CA PRO A 71 -8.79 -10.64 -1.18
C PRO A 71 -8.20 -9.75 -0.09
N GLY A 72 -8.97 -8.73 0.31
CA GLY A 72 -8.60 -7.80 1.38
C GLY A 72 -7.68 -6.66 0.97
N LEU A 73 -7.26 -6.60 -0.30
CA LEU A 73 -6.44 -5.49 -0.83
C LEU A 73 -7.15 -4.15 -0.71
N THR A 74 -8.47 -4.11 -0.94
CA THR A 74 -9.27 -2.88 -0.82
C THR A 74 -9.22 -2.33 0.59
N VAL A 75 -9.40 -3.18 1.60
CA VAL A 75 -9.43 -2.75 3.00
C VAL A 75 -8.06 -2.20 3.41
N GLU A 76 -7.00 -2.97 3.18
CA GLU A 76 -5.64 -2.59 3.58
C GLU A 76 -5.15 -1.35 2.83
N GLY A 77 -5.35 -1.30 1.51
CA GLY A 77 -4.95 -0.17 0.68
C GLY A 77 -5.76 1.09 0.96
N THR A 78 -7.07 0.96 1.19
CA THR A 78 -7.92 2.11 1.56
C THR A 78 -7.50 2.67 2.90
N LEU A 79 -7.33 1.82 3.93
CA LEU A 79 -6.89 2.26 5.24
C LEU A 79 -5.50 2.88 5.18
N GLY A 80 -4.55 2.28 4.46
CA GLY A 80 -3.21 2.81 4.28
C GLY A 80 -3.23 4.21 3.64
N VAL A 81 -3.86 4.34 2.47
CA VAL A 81 -3.90 5.62 1.74
C VAL A 81 -4.68 6.68 2.50
N TRP A 82 -5.80 6.31 3.13
CA TRP A 82 -6.58 7.23 3.94
C TRP A 82 -5.80 7.74 5.15
N LEU A 83 -5.17 6.83 5.93
CA LEU A 83 -4.34 7.21 7.06
C LEU A 83 -3.16 8.08 6.61
N PHE A 84 -2.49 7.71 5.52
CA PHE A 84 -1.35 8.47 4.99
C PHE A 84 -1.76 9.89 4.59
N LEU A 85 -2.80 10.02 3.76
CA LEU A 85 -3.26 11.32 3.27
C LEU A 85 -3.79 12.20 4.40
N VAL A 86 -4.59 11.65 5.32
CA VAL A 86 -5.12 12.42 6.45
C VAL A 86 -3.99 12.91 7.36
N THR A 87 -2.98 12.06 7.61
CA THR A 87 -1.82 12.42 8.43
C THR A 87 -1.02 13.52 7.78
N VAL A 88 -0.64 13.37 6.52
CA VAL A 88 0.14 14.37 5.77
C VAL A 88 -0.62 15.69 5.64
N ALA A 89 -1.94 15.64 5.46
CA ALA A 89 -2.73 16.85 5.22
C ALA A 89 -3.10 17.62 6.50
N MET A 90 -3.35 16.91 7.61
CA MET A 90 -3.97 17.52 8.80
C MET A 90 -3.08 17.54 10.03
N ILE A 91 -2.05 16.69 10.09
CA ILE A 91 -1.17 16.60 11.26
C ILE A 91 0.10 17.38 10.93
N PRO A 92 0.51 18.36 11.77
CA PRO A 92 1.74 19.10 11.53
C PRO A 92 2.94 18.15 11.52
N ALA A 93 3.94 18.48 10.70
CA ALA A 93 5.15 17.68 10.62
C ALA A 93 5.86 17.65 12.00
N PRO A 94 6.32 16.48 12.45
CA PRO A 94 7.08 16.37 13.69
C PRO A 94 8.38 17.17 13.57
N THR A 95 8.82 17.75 14.69
CA THR A 95 10.03 18.61 14.73
C THR A 95 11.21 17.91 15.38
N GLY A 96 10.93 16.91 16.22
CA GLY A 96 11.93 16.12 16.91
C GLY A 96 12.41 14.90 16.12
N THR A 97 12.72 13.87 16.87
CA THR A 97 13.11 12.54 16.44
C THR A 97 12.02 11.53 16.84
N LEU A 98 12.10 10.31 16.32
CA LEU A 98 11.11 9.26 16.57
C LEU A 98 10.79 9.02 18.06
N LEU A 99 11.76 9.22 18.95
CA LEU A 99 11.64 8.91 20.39
C LEU A 99 11.21 10.12 21.23
N ASP A 100 11.01 11.28 20.62
CA ASP A 100 10.56 12.45 21.36
C ASP A 100 9.08 12.28 21.74
N PRO A 101 8.72 12.24 23.04
CA PRO A 101 7.38 11.90 23.51
C PRO A 101 6.19 12.57 22.80
N PRO A 102 6.23 13.88 22.46
CA PRO A 102 5.10 14.50 21.75
C PRO A 102 4.95 14.01 20.30
N ASP A 103 6.03 13.56 19.66
CA ASP A 103 6.08 13.23 18.23
C ASP A 103 5.94 11.71 17.96
N ILE A 104 6.20 10.85 18.96
CA ILE A 104 6.00 9.38 18.90
C ILE A 104 4.66 8.98 18.24
N PRO A 105 3.49 9.51 18.64
CA PRO A 105 2.23 9.07 18.05
C PRO A 105 2.12 9.43 16.57
N VAL A 106 2.65 10.58 16.16
CA VAL A 106 2.64 11.04 14.76
C VAL A 106 3.51 10.12 13.91
N TYR A 107 4.72 9.82 14.37
CA TYR A 107 5.59 8.89 13.67
C TYR A 107 5.01 7.48 13.62
N THR A 108 4.45 6.97 14.71
CA THR A 108 3.86 5.62 14.75
C THR A 108 2.72 5.50 13.73
N LEU A 109 1.85 6.50 13.67
CA LEU A 109 0.75 6.56 12.71
C LEU A 109 1.30 6.64 11.28
N MET A 110 2.28 7.52 11.02
CA MET A 110 2.90 7.65 9.70
C MET A 110 3.57 6.34 9.25
N LEU A 111 4.34 5.69 10.11
CA LEU A 111 5.02 4.42 9.82
C LEU A 111 4.00 3.32 9.50
N PHE A 112 2.93 3.23 10.27
CA PHE A 112 1.85 2.27 10.02
C PHE A 112 1.11 2.56 8.70
N ALA A 113 0.83 3.83 8.41
CA ALA A 113 0.20 4.26 7.17
C ALA A 113 1.07 3.93 5.94
N VAL A 114 2.38 4.19 6.02
CA VAL A 114 3.33 3.84 4.96
C VAL A 114 3.44 2.33 4.80
N PHE A 115 3.55 1.57 5.90
CA PHE A 115 3.55 0.11 5.86
C PHE A 115 2.36 -0.42 5.04
N LEU A 116 1.14 0.02 5.38
CA LEU A 116 -0.07 -0.41 4.67
C LEU A 116 -0.11 0.07 3.21
N CYS A 117 0.29 1.32 2.93
CA CYS A 117 0.34 1.84 1.56
C CYS A 117 1.29 1.03 0.68
N VAL A 118 2.53 0.84 1.14
CA VAL A 118 3.57 0.13 0.40
C VAL A 118 3.15 -1.32 0.19
N ALA A 119 2.65 -1.98 1.24
CA ALA A 119 2.11 -3.33 1.09
C ALA A 119 1.00 -3.39 0.03
N ALA A 120 0.02 -2.49 0.08
CA ALA A 120 -1.08 -2.47 -0.88
C ALA A 120 -0.62 -2.17 -2.32
N ILE A 121 0.40 -1.33 -2.51
CA ILE A 121 0.98 -1.03 -3.84
C ILE A 121 1.81 -2.22 -4.36
N CYS A 122 2.58 -2.88 -3.49
CA CYS A 122 3.42 -4.02 -3.86
C CYS A 122 2.62 -5.28 -4.21
N ARG A 123 1.50 -5.56 -3.51
CA ARG A 123 0.66 -6.74 -3.76
C ARG A 123 0.28 -6.96 -5.24
N PRO A 124 -0.30 -5.97 -5.96
CA PRO A 124 -0.66 -6.16 -7.37
C PRO A 124 0.59 -6.34 -8.26
N ILE A 125 1.69 -5.66 -7.95
CA ILE A 125 2.95 -5.78 -8.71
C ILE A 125 3.50 -7.20 -8.59
N ILE A 126 3.62 -7.69 -7.35
CA ILE A 126 4.09 -9.04 -7.04
C ILE A 126 3.17 -10.09 -7.68
N ALA A 127 1.85 -9.92 -7.60
CA ALA A 127 0.89 -10.82 -8.23
C ALA A 127 1.05 -10.91 -9.76
N VAL A 128 1.31 -9.78 -10.43
CA VAL A 128 1.52 -9.77 -11.89
C VAL A 128 2.88 -10.38 -12.25
N LEU A 129 3.93 -10.10 -11.47
CA LEU A 129 5.26 -10.66 -11.69
C LEU A 129 5.27 -12.17 -11.45
N SER A 130 4.69 -12.65 -10.36
CA SER A 130 4.62 -14.08 -10.04
C SER A 130 3.87 -14.86 -11.12
N ARG A 131 2.75 -14.33 -11.62
CA ARG A 131 1.98 -14.93 -12.73
C ARG A 131 2.72 -14.96 -14.07
N ARG A 132 3.58 -13.97 -14.33
CA ARG A 132 4.35 -13.88 -15.59
C ARG A 132 5.60 -14.78 -15.58
N TRP A 133 6.27 -14.92 -14.44
CA TRP A 133 7.61 -15.51 -14.35
C TRP A 133 7.59 -16.95 -13.80
N ILE A 134 6.57 -17.34 -13.04
CA ILE A 134 6.50 -18.68 -12.45
C ILE A 134 5.78 -19.61 -13.42
N THR A 135 6.53 -20.56 -13.99
CA THR A 135 6.03 -21.59 -14.93
C THR A 135 4.99 -22.52 -14.29
N LEU A 136 5.01 -22.67 -12.97
CA LEU A 136 4.04 -23.47 -12.22
C LEU A 136 2.82 -22.63 -11.85
N ARG A 137 1.74 -22.72 -12.64
CA ARG A 137 0.44 -22.04 -12.40
C ARG A 137 -0.11 -22.19 -10.98
N ALA A 138 0.15 -23.31 -10.32
CA ALA A 138 -0.30 -23.57 -8.94
C ALA A 138 0.34 -22.60 -7.92
N TRP A 139 1.58 -22.18 -8.16
CA TRP A 139 2.33 -21.27 -7.30
C TRP A 139 2.01 -19.80 -7.60
N ALA A 140 1.71 -19.49 -8.86
CA ALA A 140 1.32 -18.15 -9.31
C ALA A 140 -0.04 -17.65 -8.74
N LEU A 141 -0.86 -18.56 -8.19
CA LEU A 141 -2.16 -18.25 -7.60
C LEU A 141 -2.14 -18.25 -6.06
N ASP A 142 -0.98 -18.44 -5.43
CA ASP A 142 -0.89 -18.38 -3.98
C ASP A 142 -0.94 -16.93 -3.46
N ASN A 143 -2.16 -16.49 -3.18
CA ASN A 143 -2.45 -15.17 -2.61
C ASN A 143 -1.84 -14.97 -1.21
N ARG A 144 -1.58 -16.05 -0.45
CA ARG A 144 -0.97 -15.95 0.88
C ARG A 144 0.49 -15.54 0.75
N ARG A 145 1.21 -16.15 -0.20
CA ARG A 145 2.60 -15.79 -0.50
C ARG A 145 2.71 -14.34 -0.99
N VAL A 146 1.90 -13.94 -1.97
CA VAL A 146 1.87 -12.55 -2.49
C VAL A 146 1.61 -11.53 -1.38
N ARG A 147 0.70 -11.84 -0.43
CA ARG A 147 0.44 -10.98 0.72
C ARG A 147 1.65 -10.87 1.65
N ARG A 148 2.33 -11.98 1.92
CA ARG A 148 3.52 -12.00 2.79
C ARG A 148 4.65 -11.17 2.19
N GLU A 149 5.01 -11.42 0.93
CA GLU A 149 6.08 -10.68 0.24
C GLU A 149 5.79 -9.18 0.21
N ALA A 150 4.53 -8.79 0.01
CA ALA A 150 4.16 -7.39 0.06
C ALA A 150 4.27 -6.76 1.46
N TYR A 151 3.97 -7.52 2.52
CA TYR A 151 4.21 -7.08 3.90
C TYR A 151 5.69 -6.96 4.21
N GLU A 152 6.53 -7.83 3.67
CA GLU A 152 7.99 -7.70 3.78
C GLU A 152 8.47 -6.39 3.12
N CYS A 153 7.95 -6.04 1.93
CA CYS A 153 8.21 -4.74 1.32
C CYS A 153 7.74 -3.57 2.21
N GLY A 154 6.54 -3.67 2.77
CA GLY A 154 6.00 -2.66 3.67
C GLY A 154 6.84 -2.49 4.93
N ILE A 155 7.23 -3.58 5.58
CA ILE A 155 8.07 -3.58 6.79
C ILE A 155 9.44 -3.01 6.47
N PHE A 156 10.03 -3.37 5.33
CA PHE A 156 11.31 -2.83 4.90
C PHE A 156 11.26 -1.31 4.79
N VAL A 157 10.29 -0.76 4.04
CA VAL A 157 10.16 0.70 3.87
C VAL A 157 9.86 1.39 5.20
N ALA A 158 8.97 0.84 6.02
CA ALA A 158 8.66 1.39 7.34
C ALA A 158 9.90 1.38 8.27
N THR A 159 10.70 0.32 8.24
CA THR A 159 11.93 0.22 9.05
C THR A 159 12.99 1.21 8.59
N VAL A 160 13.17 1.36 7.27
CA VAL A 160 14.05 2.38 6.70
C VAL A 160 13.62 3.79 7.14
N LEU A 161 12.31 4.09 7.09
CA LEU A 161 11.79 5.37 7.56
C LEU A 161 11.94 5.54 9.08
N ALA A 162 11.77 4.48 9.87
CA ALA A 162 11.97 4.54 11.32
C ALA A 162 13.43 4.86 11.67
N LEU A 163 14.39 4.21 11.00
CA LEU A 163 15.81 4.53 11.16
C LEU A 163 16.14 5.95 10.70
N ALA A 164 15.50 6.42 9.62
CA ALA A 164 15.66 7.80 9.15
C ALA A 164 15.09 8.81 10.18
N ALA A 165 13.91 8.53 10.76
CA ALA A 165 13.30 9.34 11.81
C ALA A 165 14.10 9.34 13.12
N LEU A 166 14.84 8.25 13.40
CA LEU A 166 15.83 8.18 14.46
C LEU A 166 17.14 8.90 14.14
N ARG A 167 17.33 9.37 12.89
CA ARG A 167 18.60 9.91 12.37
C ARG A 167 19.78 8.93 12.49
N THR A 168 19.48 7.64 12.43
CA THR A 168 20.47 6.56 12.54
C THR A 168 20.62 5.77 11.24
N LEU A 169 19.95 6.18 10.16
CA LEU A 169 20.03 5.49 8.87
C LEU A 169 21.38 5.78 8.19
N ASP A 170 22.24 4.77 8.17
CA ASP A 170 23.50 4.77 7.42
C ASP A 170 23.40 3.81 6.22
N PRO A 171 24.19 4.01 5.15
CA PRO A 171 24.19 3.11 3.98
C PRO A 171 24.44 1.65 4.36
N ILE A 172 25.29 1.39 5.37
CA ILE A 172 25.57 0.04 5.88
C ILE A 172 24.31 -0.60 6.46
N LYS A 173 23.53 0.14 7.27
CA LYS A 173 22.28 -0.36 7.87
C LYS A 173 21.21 -0.60 6.81
N PHE A 174 21.14 0.26 5.80
CA PHE A 174 20.25 0.06 4.65
C PHE A 174 20.57 -1.22 3.89
N ILE A 175 21.85 -1.46 3.57
CA ILE A 175 22.30 -2.68 2.91
C ILE A 175 22.02 -3.90 3.80
N ALA A 176 22.31 -3.82 5.10
CA ALA A 176 22.05 -4.89 6.04
C ALA A 176 20.56 -5.28 6.08
N LEU A 177 19.65 -4.30 6.12
CA LEU A 177 18.20 -4.55 6.06
C LEU A 177 17.80 -5.24 4.74
N ALA A 178 18.35 -4.80 3.62
CA ALA A 178 18.07 -5.42 2.32
C ALA A 178 18.56 -6.88 2.28
N VAL A 179 19.75 -7.16 2.81
CA VAL A 179 20.30 -8.52 2.93
C VAL A 179 19.43 -9.38 3.84
N ILE A 180 18.99 -8.86 5.00
CA ILE A 180 18.09 -9.59 5.91
C ILE A 180 16.80 -9.99 5.19
N LEU A 181 16.19 -9.09 4.42
CA LEU A 181 14.97 -9.39 3.68
C LEU A 181 15.19 -10.49 2.63
N VAL A 182 16.31 -10.44 1.91
CA VAL A 182 16.68 -11.49 0.94
C VAL A 182 16.91 -12.84 1.64
N LEU A 183 17.60 -12.84 2.79
CA LEU A 183 17.85 -14.06 3.56
C LEU A 183 16.55 -14.68 4.09
N ILE A 184 15.62 -13.85 4.57
CA ILE A 184 14.30 -14.29 5.00
C ILE A 184 13.59 -14.99 3.83
N GLU A 185 13.56 -14.38 2.64
CA GLU A 185 12.90 -15.00 1.48
C GLU A 185 13.59 -16.29 1.04
N ILE A 186 14.93 -16.36 1.05
CA ILE A 186 15.66 -17.60 0.76
C ILE A 186 15.31 -18.70 1.77
N LEU A 187 15.24 -18.38 3.06
CA LEU A 187 14.89 -19.33 4.11
C LEU A 187 13.48 -19.88 3.92
N PHE A 188 12.51 -19.01 3.62
CA PHE A 188 11.15 -19.46 3.31
C PHE A 188 11.07 -20.31 2.04
N LEU A 189 11.82 -19.94 1.01
CA LEU A 189 11.94 -20.76 -0.21
C LEU A 189 12.56 -22.14 0.08
N SER A 190 13.52 -22.24 1.01
CA SER A 190 14.12 -23.51 1.41
C SER A 190 13.18 -24.41 2.20
N LEU A 191 12.32 -23.84 3.06
CA LEU A 191 11.35 -24.59 3.88
C LEU A 191 10.29 -25.28 3.02
N ILE A 192 9.92 -24.67 1.90
CA ILE A 192 8.95 -25.20 0.93
C ILE A 192 9.41 -26.53 0.31
N GLY A 193 10.73 -26.77 0.21
CA GLY A 193 11.28 -28.03 -0.31
C GLY A 193 11.11 -29.22 0.63
N LEU A 194 10.91 -29.00 1.93
CA LEU A 194 10.76 -30.06 2.94
C LEU A 194 9.33 -30.58 3.07
N GLU A 195 8.29 -29.79 2.78
CA GLU A 195 6.89 -30.21 2.93
C GLU A 195 6.41 -31.19 1.83
N ARG A 196 7.26 -31.50 0.84
CA ARG A 196 6.94 -32.41 -0.29
C ARG A 196 7.77 -33.69 -0.32
N ALA A 197 8.56 -33.98 0.72
CA ALA A 197 9.28 -35.25 0.91
C ALA A 197 8.62 -36.07 2.01
#